data_AF-A0A662F7T8-F1
#
_entry.id   AF-A0A662F7T8-F1
#
_cell.length_a   1.000
_cell.length_b   1.000
_cell.length_c   1.000
_cell.angle_alpha   90.00
_cell.angle_beta   90.00
_cell.angle_gamma   90.00
#
_symmetry.space_group_name_H-M   'P 1'
#
loop_
_entity.id
_entity.type
_entity.pdbx_description
1 polymer ?
#
loop_
_entity_poly.entity_id
_entity_poly.type
_entity_poly.pdbx_seq_one_letter_code
_entity_poly.pdbx_strand_id
1 'polypeptide(L)'
;MRKFISAIFILTVFACAAAAAQADLAYDSNVLELTGLFHPQAIRLTSPPADVALPSGAAGDPGYGVIPLNGQGFPVLLYRDGDTVNLYVRLSGDGDFVPVAWTKVYTSGQHVTMFSLDVSYISGREPYALIAVWDPAYPTVLVYFRGGYRTGKVVLGDTEYKIAVLDENTDGRYDDRENGTL
;
A
#
# COMPACT_ATOMS: atom_id res chain seq x y z
N MET A 1 41.18 32.08 44.77
CA MET A 1 39.99 31.22 44.61
C MET A 1 39.05 31.81 43.54
N ARG A 2 39.41 31.71 42.26
CA ARG A 2 38.69 32.43 41.17
C ARG A 2 38.59 31.66 39.85
N LYS A 3 38.75 30.33 39.88
CA LYS A 3 38.87 29.49 38.66
C LYS A 3 38.02 28.21 38.65
N PHE A 4 37.04 28.06 39.55
CA PHE A 4 36.30 26.80 39.71
C PHE A 4 34.79 26.89 39.39
N ILE A 5 34.28 28.03 38.93
CA ILE A 5 32.84 28.21 38.67
C ILE A 5 32.50 28.13 37.17
N SER A 6 33.49 28.25 36.28
CA SER A 6 33.23 28.34 34.82
C SER A 6 33.07 27.00 34.10
N ALA A 7 33.35 25.85 34.76
CA ALA A 7 33.33 24.54 34.08
C ALA A 7 31.96 23.84 34.10
N ILE A 8 31.04 24.25 34.97
CA ILE A 8 29.71 23.61 35.07
C ILE A 8 28.70 24.24 34.11
N PHE A 9 28.92 25.47 33.64
CA PHE A 9 27.96 26.17 32.77
C PHE A 9 28.05 25.77 31.29
N ILE A 10 29.16 25.15 30.85
CA ILE A 10 29.36 24.77 29.44
C ILE A 10 28.78 23.38 29.13
N LEU A 11 28.52 22.55 30.14
CA LEU A 11 27.96 21.20 29.93
C LEU A 11 26.42 21.15 29.90
N THR A 12 25.72 22.25 30.22
CA THR A 12 24.24 22.25 30.34
C THR A 12 23.53 22.85 29.12
N VAL A 13 24.23 23.56 28.23
CA VAL A 13 23.60 24.27 27.10
C VAL A 13 23.49 23.43 25.82
N PHE A 14 24.12 22.24 25.78
CA PHE A 14 23.99 21.30 24.66
C PHE A 14 23.03 20.13 24.90
N ALA A 15 22.16 20.24 25.90
CA ALA A 15 20.91 19.48 25.94
C ALA A 15 19.82 20.26 25.18
N CYS A 16 20.09 20.66 23.93
CA CYS A 16 18.99 20.80 22.98
C CYS A 16 18.46 19.38 22.80
N ALA A 17 17.47 19.02 23.61
CA ALA A 17 16.59 17.93 23.29
C ALA A 17 16.08 18.24 21.88
N ALA A 18 16.61 17.53 20.89
CA ALA A 18 15.89 17.31 19.65
C ALA A 18 14.62 16.59 20.08
N ALA A 19 13.60 17.37 20.43
CA ALA A 19 12.26 16.85 20.52
C ALA A 19 11.94 16.42 19.10
N ALA A 20 12.16 15.13 18.82
CA ALA A 20 11.73 14.53 17.58
C ALA A 20 10.24 14.83 17.47
N ALA A 21 9.87 15.66 16.51
CA ALA A 21 8.48 16.00 16.30
C ALA A 21 7.80 14.73 15.81
N GLN A 22 6.96 14.15 16.66
CA GLN A 22 6.23 12.94 16.34
C GLN A 22 4.91 13.32 15.67
N ALA A 23 4.59 12.63 14.58
CA ALA A 23 3.30 12.73 13.93
C ALA A 23 2.59 11.39 14.02
N ASP A 24 1.36 11.42 14.52
CA ASP A 24 0.46 10.28 14.42
C ASP A 24 -0.16 10.26 13.02
N LEU A 25 0.14 9.21 12.26
CA LEU A 25 -0.31 9.05 10.89
C LEU A 25 -1.55 8.17 10.82
N ALA A 26 -2.64 8.71 10.30
CA ALA A 26 -3.84 7.97 9.91
C ALA A 26 -3.76 7.51 8.46
N TYR A 27 -4.47 6.44 8.13
CA TYR A 27 -4.60 5.96 6.77
C TYR A 27 -5.73 6.68 6.03
N ASP A 28 -5.46 7.10 4.79
CA ASP A 28 -6.45 7.61 3.86
C ASP A 28 -6.39 6.79 2.57
N SER A 29 -7.56 6.42 2.05
CA SER A 29 -7.71 5.49 0.93
C SER A 29 -7.82 6.15 -0.45
N ASN A 30 -7.71 7.48 -0.54
CA ASN A 30 -7.88 8.20 -1.80
C ASN A 30 -6.70 9.12 -2.12
N VAL A 31 -5.62 8.54 -2.66
CA VAL A 31 -4.42 9.27 -3.08
C VAL A 31 -4.65 10.16 -4.31
N LEU A 32 -5.70 9.87 -5.10
CA LEU A 32 -5.97 10.58 -6.37
C LEU A 32 -6.34 12.05 -6.17
N GLU A 33 -6.81 12.43 -4.97
CA GLU A 33 -7.08 13.82 -4.61
C GLU A 33 -5.82 14.59 -4.22
N LEU A 34 -4.77 13.88 -3.79
CA LEU A 34 -3.52 14.47 -3.31
C LEU A 34 -2.51 14.66 -4.45
N THR A 35 -2.40 13.70 -5.36
CA THR A 35 -1.42 13.74 -6.43
C THR A 35 -1.87 12.96 -7.67
N GLY A 36 -1.45 13.44 -8.84
CA GLY A 36 -1.57 12.72 -10.12
C GLY A 36 -0.40 11.77 -10.40
N LEU A 37 0.56 11.63 -9.49
CA LEU A 37 1.72 10.76 -9.64
C LEU A 37 1.40 9.33 -9.20
N PHE A 38 1.53 8.38 -10.12
CA PHE A 38 1.37 6.95 -9.89
C PHE A 38 2.61 6.20 -10.38
N HIS A 39 3.04 5.21 -9.62
CA HIS A 39 4.10 4.29 -10.03
C HIS A 39 3.48 2.90 -10.25
N PRO A 40 3.08 2.56 -11.49
CA PRO A 40 2.40 1.32 -11.76
C PRO A 40 3.34 0.14 -11.59
N GLN A 41 2.88 -0.86 -10.84
CA GLN A 41 3.45 -2.19 -10.77
C GLN A 41 2.62 -3.15 -11.62
N ALA A 42 3.20 -4.27 -12.00
CA ALA A 42 2.51 -5.27 -12.80
C ALA A 42 2.88 -6.67 -12.34
N ILE A 43 1.88 -7.54 -12.28
CA ILE A 43 2.07 -8.98 -12.11
C ILE A 43 1.68 -9.73 -13.37
N ARG A 44 2.46 -10.77 -13.68
CA ARG A 44 2.10 -11.73 -14.71
C ARG A 44 1.11 -12.73 -14.15
N LEU A 45 0.02 -12.94 -14.87
CA LEU A 45 -0.96 -13.98 -14.60
C LEU A 45 -0.55 -15.28 -15.31
N THR A 46 -0.49 -16.37 -14.56
CA THR A 46 -0.16 -17.72 -15.03
C THR A 46 -1.26 -18.71 -14.63
N SER A 47 -1.09 -19.99 -14.95
CA SER A 47 -1.98 -21.01 -14.38
C SER A 47 -1.83 -21.06 -12.85
N PRO A 48 -2.93 -21.25 -12.10
CA PRO A 48 -2.85 -21.47 -10.66
C PRO A 48 -2.03 -22.72 -10.32
N PRO A 49 -1.17 -22.67 -9.29
CA PRO A 49 -0.57 -23.87 -8.70
C PRO A 49 -1.62 -24.89 -8.24
N ALA A 50 -1.25 -26.17 -8.22
CA ALA A 50 -2.19 -27.27 -7.95
C ALA A 50 -2.78 -27.26 -6.53
N ASP A 51 -2.12 -26.61 -5.57
CA ASP A 51 -2.52 -26.45 -4.18
C ASP A 51 -3.41 -25.20 -3.94
N VAL A 52 -3.63 -24.37 -4.97
CA VAL A 52 -4.52 -23.21 -4.86
C VAL A 52 -5.98 -23.66 -4.97
N ALA A 53 -6.69 -23.58 -3.84
CA ALA A 53 -8.14 -23.76 -3.80
C ALA A 53 -8.84 -22.66 -4.62
N LEU A 54 -9.52 -23.08 -5.69
CA LEU A 54 -10.27 -22.22 -6.60
C LEU A 54 -11.69 -21.94 -6.07
N PRO A 55 -12.23 -20.72 -6.24
CA PRO A 55 -13.63 -20.43 -5.90
C PRO A 55 -14.61 -21.39 -6.58
N SER A 56 -15.55 -21.94 -5.83
CA SER A 56 -16.58 -22.84 -6.38
C SER A 56 -17.53 -22.07 -7.29
N GLY A 57 -17.89 -22.68 -8.42
CA GLY A 57 -18.82 -22.09 -9.39
C GLY A 57 -18.24 -20.97 -10.27
N ALA A 58 -16.95 -20.65 -10.14
CA ALA A 58 -16.28 -19.76 -11.08
C ALA A 58 -16.10 -20.46 -12.45
N ALA A 59 -16.57 -19.81 -13.51
CA ALA A 59 -16.43 -20.27 -14.89
C ALA A 59 -15.26 -19.57 -15.60
N GLY A 60 -14.68 -20.23 -16.61
CA GLY A 60 -13.59 -19.70 -17.42
C GLY A 60 -12.18 -20.11 -16.99
N ASP A 61 -11.18 -19.66 -17.74
CA ASP A 61 -9.76 -20.00 -17.52
C ASP A 61 -9.12 -19.06 -16.49
N PRO A 62 -8.73 -19.55 -15.30
CA PRO A 62 -8.17 -18.71 -14.25
C PRO A 62 -6.74 -18.27 -14.58
N GLY A 63 -6.50 -16.96 -14.53
CA GLY A 63 -5.18 -16.39 -14.40
C GLY A 63 -4.84 -16.16 -12.92
N TYR A 64 -3.70 -16.64 -12.46
CA TYR A 64 -3.21 -16.52 -11.10
C TYR A 64 -1.98 -15.62 -11.04
N GLY A 65 -1.91 -14.75 -10.05
CA GLY A 65 -0.70 -14.02 -9.72
C GLY A 65 -0.64 -13.69 -8.23
N VAL A 66 0.46 -13.10 -7.79
CA VAL A 66 0.67 -12.73 -6.39
C VAL A 66 1.17 -11.30 -6.35
N ILE A 67 0.42 -10.42 -5.71
CA ILE A 67 0.82 -9.04 -5.46
C ILE A 67 1.77 -9.04 -4.25
N PRO A 68 3.05 -8.66 -4.40
CA PRO A 68 3.95 -8.52 -3.26
C PRO A 68 3.74 -7.16 -2.57
N LEU A 69 3.46 -7.17 -1.26
CA LEU A 69 3.44 -5.97 -0.42
C LEU A 69 4.06 -6.27 0.94
N ASN A 70 4.98 -5.42 1.39
CA ASN A 70 5.72 -5.51 2.65
C ASN A 70 6.33 -6.90 2.90
N GLY A 71 6.88 -7.52 1.85
CA GLY A 71 7.43 -8.89 1.93
C GLY A 71 6.38 -10.00 2.07
N GLN A 72 5.10 -9.67 2.02
CA GLN A 72 3.97 -10.61 2.00
C GLN A 72 3.45 -10.78 0.57
N GLY A 73 2.90 -11.96 0.27
CA GLY A 73 2.26 -12.23 -1.02
C GLY A 73 0.74 -12.27 -0.87
N PHE A 74 0.04 -11.55 -1.74
CA PHE A 74 -1.42 -11.52 -1.83
C PHE A 74 -1.88 -12.17 -3.13
N PRO A 75 -2.29 -13.45 -3.09
CA PRO A 75 -2.79 -14.14 -4.28
C PRO A 75 -4.02 -13.48 -4.89
N VAL A 76 -4.03 -13.41 -6.21
CA VAL A 76 -5.17 -12.96 -7.01
C VAL A 76 -5.51 -14.02 -8.05
N LEU A 77 -6.80 -14.13 -8.37
CA LEU A 77 -7.33 -14.91 -9.47
C LEU A 77 -8.17 -14.02 -10.38
N LEU A 78 -7.97 -14.17 -11.68
CA LEU A 78 -8.74 -13.50 -12.72
C LEU A 78 -9.40 -14.56 -13.60
N TYR A 79 -10.70 -14.74 -13.45
CA TYR A 79 -11.49 -15.62 -14.32
C TYR A 79 -11.98 -14.85 -15.53
N ARG A 80 -11.82 -15.45 -16.70
CA ARG A 80 -12.26 -14.89 -17.99
C ARG A 80 -13.21 -15.90 -18.63
N ASP A 81 -14.47 -15.54 -18.74
CA ASP A 81 -15.53 -16.35 -19.34
C ASP A 81 -16.30 -15.52 -20.38
N GLY A 82 -15.89 -15.65 -21.65
CA GLY A 82 -16.36 -14.78 -22.72
C GLY A 82 -16.10 -13.31 -22.40
N ASP A 83 -17.17 -12.53 -22.29
CA ASP A 83 -17.12 -11.10 -21.96
C ASP A 83 -17.10 -10.82 -20.44
N THR A 84 -17.23 -11.85 -19.61
CA THR A 84 -17.26 -11.70 -18.16
C THR A 84 -15.86 -11.88 -17.58
N VAL A 85 -15.41 -10.89 -16.82
CA VAL A 85 -14.12 -10.91 -16.14
C VAL A 85 -14.35 -10.78 -14.64
N ASN A 86 -13.96 -11.78 -13.86
CA ASN A 86 -14.14 -11.79 -12.41
C ASN A 86 -12.78 -11.78 -11.70
N LEU A 87 -12.55 -10.77 -10.87
CA LEU A 87 -11.36 -10.69 -10.01
C LEU A 87 -11.69 -11.26 -8.64
N TYR A 88 -10.81 -12.12 -8.13
CA TYR A 88 -10.83 -12.60 -6.76
C TYR A 88 -9.48 -12.37 -6.11
N VAL A 89 -9.48 -12.05 -4.82
CA VAL A 89 -8.28 -11.69 -4.09
C VAL A 89 -8.30 -12.35 -2.71
N ARG A 90 -7.15 -12.80 -2.20
CA ARG A 90 -6.99 -13.16 -0.78
C ARG A 90 -6.54 -11.92 -0.01
N LEU A 91 -7.47 -11.25 0.66
CA LEU A 91 -7.22 -9.92 1.25
C LEU A 91 -6.14 -9.93 2.34
N SER A 92 -6.02 -11.00 3.13
CA SER A 92 -4.98 -11.16 4.17
C SER A 92 -3.73 -11.91 3.71
N GLY A 93 -3.67 -12.33 2.45
CA GLY A 93 -2.63 -13.24 1.92
C GLY A 93 -2.86 -14.71 2.28
N ASP A 94 -3.43 -14.98 3.47
CA ASP A 94 -3.80 -16.29 3.98
C ASP A 94 -5.32 -16.39 4.23
N GLY A 95 -6.08 -16.92 3.25
CA GLY A 95 -7.52 -17.04 3.41
C GLY A 95 -8.20 -17.47 2.12
N ASP A 96 -9.52 -17.38 2.13
CA ASP A 96 -10.33 -17.65 0.95
C ASP A 96 -10.24 -16.50 -0.05
N PHE A 97 -10.38 -16.85 -1.32
CA PHE A 97 -10.55 -15.86 -2.38
C PHE A 97 -11.92 -15.20 -2.26
N VAL A 98 -11.93 -13.87 -2.10
CA VAL A 98 -13.16 -13.09 -2.12
C VAL A 98 -13.31 -12.36 -3.45
N PRO A 99 -14.54 -12.26 -4.00
CA PRO A 99 -14.77 -11.53 -5.23
C PRO A 99 -14.56 -10.02 -5.02
N VAL A 100 -13.90 -9.38 -5.97
CA VAL A 100 -13.72 -7.93 -6.03
C VAL A 100 -14.43 -7.41 -7.27
N ALA A 101 -15.46 -6.59 -7.05
CA ALA A 101 -16.25 -6.02 -8.14
C ALA A 101 -15.45 -4.98 -8.92
N TRP A 102 -15.58 -4.98 -10.24
CA TRP A 102 -15.05 -3.90 -11.07
C TRP A 102 -15.85 -2.63 -10.85
N THR A 103 -15.19 -1.58 -10.37
CA THR A 103 -15.83 -0.27 -10.17
C THR A 103 -16.13 0.42 -11.49
N LYS A 104 -15.31 0.18 -12.51
CA LYS A 104 -15.46 0.77 -13.83
C LYS A 104 -14.99 -0.17 -14.92
N VAL A 105 -15.76 -0.22 -16.01
CA VAL A 105 -15.38 -0.88 -17.26
C VAL A 105 -15.46 0.17 -18.37
N TYR A 106 -14.35 0.42 -19.05
CA TYR A 106 -14.26 1.39 -20.12
C TYR A 106 -14.78 0.80 -21.43
N THR A 107 -15.14 1.65 -22.39
CA THR A 107 -15.53 1.22 -23.75
C THR A 107 -14.43 0.50 -24.50
N SER A 108 -13.16 0.68 -24.09
CA SER A 108 -12.01 -0.10 -24.59
C SER A 108 -11.98 -1.53 -24.05
N GLY A 109 -12.85 -1.89 -23.10
CA GLY A 109 -12.83 -3.17 -22.39
C GLY A 109 -11.90 -3.18 -21.17
N GLN A 110 -11.21 -2.10 -20.87
CA GLN A 110 -10.37 -2.00 -19.67
C GLN A 110 -11.22 -2.01 -18.40
N HIS A 111 -10.83 -2.84 -17.43
CA HIS A 111 -11.48 -2.99 -16.14
C HIS A 111 -10.65 -2.32 -15.05
N VAL A 112 -11.30 -1.53 -14.20
CA VAL A 112 -10.66 -0.81 -13.08
C VAL A 112 -11.45 -1.04 -11.80
N THR A 113 -10.73 -1.31 -10.72
CA THR A 113 -11.31 -1.44 -9.37
C THR A 113 -10.35 -0.90 -8.33
N MET A 114 -10.89 -0.63 -7.14
CA MET A 114 -10.13 -0.32 -5.95
C MET A 114 -10.53 -1.27 -4.83
N PHE A 115 -9.56 -1.85 -4.13
CA PHE A 115 -9.77 -2.72 -2.98
C PHE A 115 -8.64 -2.58 -1.98
N SER A 116 -8.85 -3.04 -0.74
CA SER A 116 -7.82 -3.00 0.31
C SER A 116 -7.32 -4.40 0.64
N LEU A 117 -6.01 -4.50 0.83
CA LEU A 117 -5.32 -5.69 1.36
C LEU A 117 -4.96 -5.45 2.83
N ASP A 118 -5.08 -6.47 3.66
CA ASP A 118 -4.72 -6.42 5.08
C ASP A 118 -3.23 -6.73 5.23
N VAL A 119 -2.40 -5.70 5.11
CA VAL A 119 -0.93 -5.82 5.17
C VAL A 119 -0.48 -5.84 6.63
N SER A 120 0.38 -6.78 6.99
CA SER A 120 0.94 -6.86 8.34
C SER A 120 2.19 -6.00 8.45
N TYR A 121 2.21 -5.15 9.46
CA TYR A 121 3.33 -4.31 9.88
C TYR A 121 3.72 -4.65 11.32
N ILE A 122 4.83 -4.08 11.79
CA ILE A 122 5.27 -4.22 13.19
C ILE A 122 4.21 -3.67 14.17
N SER A 123 3.47 -2.62 13.77
CA SER A 123 2.37 -2.02 14.54
C SER A 123 1.08 -2.84 14.56
N GLY A 124 0.95 -3.85 13.70
CA GLY A 124 -0.26 -4.64 13.52
C GLY A 124 -0.66 -4.77 12.05
N ARG A 125 -1.86 -5.34 11.81
CA ARG A 125 -2.45 -5.41 10.47
C ARG A 125 -3.15 -4.11 10.15
N GLU A 126 -2.88 -3.56 8.97
CA GLU A 126 -3.44 -2.30 8.52
C GLU A 126 -3.87 -2.39 7.05
N PRO A 127 -4.97 -1.73 6.66
CA PRO A 127 -5.44 -1.77 5.28
C PRO A 127 -4.48 -1.01 4.36
N TYR A 128 -4.23 -1.58 3.18
CA TYR A 128 -3.49 -0.97 2.09
C TYR A 128 -4.34 -1.01 0.82
N ALA A 129 -4.84 0.14 0.39
CA ALA A 129 -5.68 0.25 -0.79
C ALA A 129 -4.83 0.20 -2.06
N LEU A 130 -5.31 -0.56 -3.03
CA LEU A 130 -4.78 -0.68 -4.36
C LEU A 130 -5.83 -0.30 -5.38
N ILE A 131 -5.39 0.37 -6.42
CA ILE A 131 -6.13 0.47 -7.67
C ILE A 131 -5.56 -0.60 -8.59
N ALA A 132 -6.43 -1.47 -9.11
CA ALA A 132 -6.06 -2.50 -10.07
C ALA A 132 -6.72 -2.23 -11.43
N VAL A 133 -5.95 -2.50 -12.47
CA VAL A 133 -6.33 -2.32 -13.87
C VAL A 133 -6.02 -3.58 -14.64
N TRP A 134 -7.01 -4.09 -15.35
CA TRP A 134 -6.85 -5.19 -16.30
C TRP A 134 -7.32 -4.76 -17.69
N ASP A 135 -6.57 -5.17 -18.71
CA ASP A 135 -6.84 -4.82 -20.10
C ASP A 135 -6.91 -6.11 -20.95
N PRO A 136 -7.99 -6.33 -21.72
CA PRO A 136 -8.11 -7.51 -22.58
C PRO A 136 -7.03 -7.59 -23.67
N ALA A 137 -6.40 -6.47 -24.06
CA ALA A 137 -5.27 -6.46 -24.97
C ALA A 137 -4.00 -7.07 -24.36
N TYR A 138 -3.91 -7.11 -23.02
CA TYR A 138 -2.80 -7.68 -22.26
C TYR A 138 -3.33 -8.70 -21.24
N PRO A 139 -3.95 -9.80 -21.70
CA PRO A 139 -4.82 -10.64 -20.88
C PRO A 139 -4.08 -11.42 -19.78
N THR A 140 -2.74 -11.45 -19.82
CA THR A 140 -1.87 -12.10 -18.84
C THR A 140 -1.21 -11.12 -17.88
N VAL A 141 -1.64 -9.85 -17.83
CA VAL A 141 -1.05 -8.82 -16.98
C VAL A 141 -2.15 -8.17 -16.15
N LEU A 142 -1.94 -8.11 -14.82
CA LEU A 142 -2.72 -7.25 -13.94
C LEU A 142 -1.80 -6.12 -13.48
N VAL A 143 -2.18 -4.88 -13.79
CA VAL A 143 -1.48 -3.68 -13.34
C VAL A 143 -2.11 -3.23 -12.03
N TYR A 144 -1.30 -2.78 -11.09
CA TYR A 144 -1.76 -2.24 -9.83
C TYR A 144 -0.87 -1.08 -9.37
N PHE A 145 -1.43 -0.18 -8.56
CA PHE A 145 -0.69 0.90 -7.92
C PHE A 145 -1.39 1.30 -6.62
N ARG A 146 -0.67 2.01 -5.73
CA ARG A 146 -1.26 2.48 -4.47
C ARG A 146 -2.54 3.28 -4.73
N GLY A 147 -3.57 2.99 -3.94
CA GLY A 147 -4.81 3.75 -3.89
C GLY A 147 -4.83 4.75 -2.74
N GLY A 148 -4.05 4.52 -1.68
CA GLY A 148 -4.06 5.35 -0.47
C GLY A 148 -2.71 5.96 -0.11
N TYR A 149 -2.72 6.64 1.05
CA TYR A 149 -1.57 7.30 1.65
C TYR A 149 -1.73 7.40 3.17
N ARG A 150 -0.68 7.86 3.85
CA ARG A 150 -0.73 8.16 5.28
C ARG A 150 -0.76 9.66 5.48
N THR A 151 -1.58 10.17 6.39
CA THR A 151 -1.63 11.59 6.69
C THR A 151 -1.70 11.87 8.18
N GLY A 152 -1.13 12.98 8.60
CA GLY A 152 -1.11 13.39 9.99
C GLY A 152 -0.72 14.84 10.13
N LYS A 153 -0.39 15.20 11.36
CA LYS A 153 0.05 16.54 11.72
C LYS A 153 1.34 16.47 12.51
N VAL A 154 2.22 17.43 12.28
CA VAL A 154 3.47 17.61 13.01
C VAL A 154 3.55 19.05 13.50
N VAL A 155 4.01 19.26 14.72
CA VAL A 155 4.23 20.59 15.29
C VAL A 155 5.72 20.88 15.25
N LEU A 156 6.12 21.92 14.50
CA LEU A 156 7.50 22.37 14.40
C LEU A 156 7.57 23.81 14.93
N GLY A 157 8.15 23.98 16.12
CA GLY A 157 8.09 25.25 16.85
C GLY A 157 6.65 25.58 17.24
N ASP A 158 6.17 26.76 16.86
CA ASP A 158 4.82 27.23 17.15
C ASP A 158 3.83 26.99 15.99
N THR A 159 4.22 26.20 14.98
CA THR A 159 3.41 25.98 13.77
C THR A 159 3.06 24.51 13.60
N GLU A 160 1.77 24.24 13.37
CA GLU A 160 1.25 22.93 12.99
C GLU A 160 1.24 22.77 11.47
N TYR A 161 1.85 21.69 10.99
CA TYR A 161 1.90 21.32 9.57
C TYR A 161 1.09 20.05 9.35
N LYS A 162 0.37 19.98 8.23
CA LYS A 162 -0.21 18.72 7.73
C LYS A 162 0.85 18.02 6.89
N ILE A 163 1.00 16.71 7.11
CA ILE A 163 1.93 15.89 6.34
C ILE A 163 1.17 14.75 5.67
N ALA A 164 1.71 14.31 4.53
CA ALA A 164 1.25 13.14 3.81
C ALA A 164 2.48 12.31 3.40
N VAL A 165 2.43 11.01 3.65
CA VAL A 165 3.47 10.05 3.30
C VAL A 165 2.91 9.11 2.25
N LEU A 166 3.61 9.05 1.11
CA LEU A 166 3.27 8.25 -0.04
C LEU A 166 4.24 7.06 -0.10
N ASP A 167 3.71 5.89 -0.41
CA ASP A 167 4.54 4.76 -0.85
C ASP A 167 4.86 4.94 -2.34
N GLU A 168 6.04 5.49 -2.66
CA GLU A 168 6.37 5.87 -4.04
C GLU A 168 6.50 4.67 -4.99
N ASN A 169 6.93 3.51 -4.51
CA ASN A 169 7.20 2.34 -5.34
C ASN A 169 6.07 1.29 -5.32
N THR A 170 5.03 1.50 -4.49
CA THR A 170 3.93 0.54 -4.27
C THR A 170 4.45 -0.83 -3.80
N ASP A 171 5.44 -0.84 -2.91
CA ASP A 171 5.94 -2.08 -2.30
C ASP A 171 5.22 -2.40 -0.98
N GLY A 172 4.23 -1.61 -0.59
CA GLY A 172 3.45 -1.80 0.62
C GLY A 172 4.12 -1.21 1.86
N ARG A 173 5.29 -0.59 1.71
CA ARG A 173 6.01 0.03 2.80
C ARG A 173 5.90 1.55 2.64
N TYR A 174 5.54 2.19 3.74
CA TYR A 174 5.61 3.64 3.86
C TYR A 174 6.99 4.04 4.40
N ASP A 175 8.02 3.26 4.05
CA ASP A 175 9.38 3.43 4.54
C ASP A 175 10.15 4.47 3.72
N ASP A 176 11.10 5.22 4.28
CA ASP A 176 12.11 4.94 5.32
C ASP A 176 11.67 4.93 6.81
N ARG A 177 10.81 4.01 7.24
CA ARG A 177 10.38 3.87 8.65
C ARG A 177 11.45 3.20 9.53
N GLU A 178 12.42 2.50 8.95
CA GLU A 178 13.49 1.83 9.70
C GLU A 178 14.60 2.78 10.20
N ASN A 179 14.67 4.01 9.68
CA ASN A 179 15.65 5.02 10.11
C ASN A 179 15.07 6.10 11.05
N GLY A 180 13.88 5.87 11.62
CA GLY A 180 13.33 6.72 12.68
C GLY A 180 13.12 8.18 12.30
N THR A 181 13.00 8.50 11.01
CA THR A 181 12.88 9.87 10.53
C THR A 181 11.79 9.97 9.46
N LEU A 182 10.83 10.87 9.69
CA LEU A 182 10.24 11.72 8.66
C LEU A 182 10.84 13.12 8.85
#